data_AF-A0A8C4MVF9-F1
#
_entry.id   AF-A0A8C4MVF9-F1
#
_cell.length_a   1.000
_cell.length_b   1.000
_cell.length_c   1.000
_cell.angle_alpha   90.00
_cell.angle_beta   90.00
_cell.angle_gamma   90.00
#
_symmetry.space_group_name_H-M   'P 1'
#
loop_
_entity.id
_entity.type
_entity.pdbx_description
1 polymer ?
#
loop_
_entity_poly.entity_id
_entity_poly.type
_entity_poly.pdbx_seq_one_letter_code
_entity_poly.pdbx_strand_id
1 'polypeptide(L)'
;MAAFTQNPQFQKLREWHREHGAELNLRRLFEGDKERFSRFSLTLNTNHGHILVDYSKNLVTESVMQMLVDLAKSRGVEAARERMFSGEKINFTENRAVLHVALRNRSNTPILVDGKDVMPEVNKVLEKMKSFCQQVRNGDWKGYTGKPITDVINIGIGGSDLGPLMVTEALKPYSSGGPRVWFVSNIDGTHIAKTLASLNPESCLFIIASKTFTTQETITNAETAKEWLLLSAKDPSAVAKHFVALSTNTTKVKEFGIDPKNMFEFWDVSKGTALCWQMVVRDVWVLLLVREPHRAGLCPILGFHCP
;
A
#
# COMPACT_ATOMS: atom_id res chain seq x y z
N MET A 1 -9.36 32.67 12.27
CA MET A 1 -10.08 31.38 12.46
C MET A 1 -9.85 30.51 11.23
N ALA A 2 -9.94 29.18 11.35
CA ALA A 2 -9.74 28.26 10.23
C ALA A 2 -11.02 28.12 9.37
N ALA A 3 -10.87 27.78 8.09
CA ALA A 3 -11.98 27.65 7.15
C ALA A 3 -13.08 26.67 7.61
N PHE A 4 -12.72 25.64 8.39
CA PHE A 4 -13.68 24.72 9.01
C PHE A 4 -14.52 25.42 10.09
N THR A 5 -13.88 26.13 11.02
CA THR A 5 -14.57 26.82 12.13
C THR A 5 -15.44 28.00 11.70
N GLN A 6 -15.19 28.56 10.52
CA GLN A 6 -15.98 29.65 9.93
C GLN A 6 -17.11 29.15 9.04
N ASN A 7 -17.21 27.84 8.76
CA ASN A 7 -18.24 27.30 7.91
C ASN A 7 -19.61 27.33 8.62
N PRO A 8 -20.67 27.90 8.00
CA PRO A 8 -21.98 28.01 8.64
C PRO A 8 -22.62 26.66 9.01
N GLN A 9 -22.41 25.61 8.21
CA GLN A 9 -22.93 24.27 8.53
C GLN A 9 -22.21 23.67 9.74
N PHE A 10 -20.92 23.95 9.91
CA PHE A 10 -20.19 23.54 11.11
C PHE A 10 -20.67 24.30 12.34
N GLN A 11 -20.91 25.62 12.21
CA GLN A 11 -21.46 26.42 13.31
C GLN A 11 -22.84 25.92 13.73
N LYS A 12 -23.73 25.66 12.78
CA LYS A 12 -25.04 25.05 13.01
C LYS A 12 -24.94 23.69 13.72
N LEU A 13 -24.08 22.80 13.24
CA LEU A 13 -23.85 21.49 13.88
C LEU A 13 -23.32 21.64 15.31
N ARG A 14 -22.40 22.59 15.53
CA ARG A 14 -21.81 22.86 16.84
C ARG A 14 -22.84 23.44 17.82
N GLU A 15 -23.71 24.35 17.37
CA GLU A 15 -24.80 24.88 18.19
C GLU A 15 -25.82 23.81 18.53
N TRP A 16 -26.24 23.01 17.53
CA TRP A 16 -27.13 21.88 17.77
C TRP A 16 -26.56 20.90 18.80
N HIS A 17 -25.26 20.57 18.69
CA HIS A 17 -24.59 19.72 19.67
C HIS A 17 -24.54 20.36 21.06
N ARG A 18 -24.32 21.66 21.17
CA ARG A 18 -24.34 22.37 22.47
C ARG A 18 -25.71 22.27 23.14
N GLU A 19 -26.77 22.35 22.35
CA GLU A 19 -28.16 22.36 22.85
C GLU A 19 -28.68 20.94 23.16
N HIS A 20 -28.39 19.96 22.29
CA HIS A 20 -29.04 18.64 22.33
C HIS A 20 -28.06 17.48 22.54
N GLY A 21 -26.75 17.70 22.47
CA GLY A 21 -25.75 16.63 22.50
C GLY A 21 -25.79 15.80 23.78
N ALA A 22 -26.14 16.41 24.91
CA ALA A 22 -26.29 15.73 26.20
C ALA A 22 -27.52 14.80 26.26
N GLU A 23 -28.51 14.99 25.38
CA GLU A 23 -29.73 14.19 25.33
C GLU A 23 -29.52 12.88 24.55
N LEU A 24 -28.44 12.80 23.75
CA LEU A 24 -28.12 11.62 22.96
C LEU A 24 -27.72 10.46 23.87
N ASN A 25 -28.60 9.48 23.95
CA ASN A 25 -28.37 8.23 24.66
C ASN A 25 -28.62 7.06 23.72
N LEU A 26 -27.60 6.25 23.44
CA LEU A 26 -27.71 5.13 22.51
C LEU A 26 -28.87 4.21 22.82
N ARG A 27 -29.06 3.81 24.09
CA ARG A 27 -30.14 2.91 24.48
C ARG A 27 -31.50 3.51 24.14
N ARG A 28 -31.76 4.76 24.53
CA ARG A 28 -33.01 5.46 24.21
C ARG A 28 -33.22 5.64 22.71
N LEU A 29 -32.15 5.91 21.95
CA LEU A 29 -32.21 6.02 20.49
C LEU A 29 -32.63 4.71 19.83
N PHE A 30 -32.18 3.55 20.32
CA PHE A 30 -32.65 2.24 19.84
C PHE A 30 -34.05 1.87 20.35
N GLU A 31 -34.39 2.24 21.59
CA GLU A 31 -35.73 1.99 22.14
C GLU A 31 -36.80 2.78 21.38
N GLY A 32 -36.51 4.04 21.06
CA GLY A 32 -37.39 4.97 20.33
C GLY A 32 -37.43 4.76 18.82
N ASP A 33 -36.55 3.91 18.27
CA ASP A 33 -36.50 3.61 16.84
C ASP A 33 -36.18 2.13 16.59
N LYS A 34 -37.23 1.34 16.30
CA LYS A 34 -37.08 -0.09 15.97
C LYS A 34 -36.36 -0.34 14.64
N GLU A 35 -36.35 0.63 13.74
CA GLU A 35 -35.69 0.58 12.43
C GLU A 35 -34.31 1.27 12.45
N ARG A 36 -33.75 1.55 13.62
CA ARG A 36 -32.48 2.28 13.72
C ARG A 36 -31.34 1.56 13.00
N PHE A 37 -31.27 0.24 13.10
CA PHE A 37 -30.25 -0.53 12.41
C PHE A 37 -30.39 -0.39 10.88
N SER A 38 -31.60 -0.57 10.33
CA SER A 38 -31.84 -0.51 8.89
C SER A 38 -31.57 0.90 8.34
N ARG A 39 -31.92 1.95 9.09
CA ARG A 39 -31.68 3.35 8.71
C ARG A 39 -30.22 3.80 8.81
N PHE A 40 -29.46 3.26 9.77
CA PHE A 40 -28.09 3.68 10.06
C PHE A 40 -27.08 2.55 9.78
N SER A 41 -27.32 1.78 8.73
CA SER A 41 -26.36 0.83 8.20
C SER A 41 -26.34 0.87 6.67
N LEU A 42 -25.20 0.48 6.11
CA LEU A 42 -25.05 0.27 4.68
C LEU A 42 -24.53 -1.14 4.46
N THR A 43 -25.23 -1.90 3.62
CA THR A 43 -24.74 -3.19 3.14
C THR A 43 -24.24 -3.00 1.71
N LEU A 44 -22.93 -3.15 1.53
CA LEU A 44 -22.28 -3.06 0.22
C LEU A 44 -22.11 -4.47 -0.33
N ASN A 45 -22.78 -4.78 -1.43
CA ASN A 45 -22.51 -6.00 -2.20
C ASN A 45 -21.39 -5.71 -3.21
N THR A 46 -20.27 -6.41 -3.05
CA THR A 46 -19.07 -6.24 -3.90
C THR A 46 -18.99 -7.24 -5.06
N ASN A 47 -20.02 -8.09 -5.24
CA ASN A 47 -20.01 -9.32 -6.04
C ASN A 47 -19.04 -10.42 -5.55
N HIS A 48 -18.15 -10.11 -4.60
CA HIS A 48 -17.20 -11.05 -3.98
C HIS A 48 -17.43 -11.20 -2.47
N GLY A 49 -18.58 -10.74 -1.98
CA GLY A 49 -18.92 -10.71 -0.57
C GLY A 49 -19.65 -9.43 -0.19
N HIS A 50 -20.18 -9.44 1.03
CA HIS A 50 -20.87 -8.30 1.61
C HIS A 50 -19.99 -7.61 2.63
N ILE A 51 -20.04 -6.28 2.65
CA ILE A 51 -19.48 -5.46 3.72
C ILE A 51 -20.64 -4.74 4.38
N LEU A 52 -20.92 -5.10 5.63
CA LEU A 52 -21.87 -4.37 6.47
C LEU A 52 -21.14 -3.27 7.23
N VAL A 53 -21.45 -2.02 6.91
CA VAL A 53 -21.04 -0.85 7.68
C VAL A 53 -22.21 -0.46 8.58
N ASP A 54 -22.28 -1.06 9.77
CA ASP A 54 -23.24 -0.71 10.81
C ASP A 54 -22.73 0.49 11.62
N TYR A 55 -23.32 1.67 11.39
CA TYR A 55 -23.04 2.88 12.17
C TYR A 55 -24.21 3.27 13.09
N SER A 56 -25.18 2.38 13.31
CA SER A 56 -26.37 2.63 14.13
C SER A 56 -26.06 2.85 15.62
N LYS A 57 -24.91 2.33 16.07
CA LYS A 57 -24.41 2.47 17.45
C LYS A 57 -23.61 3.76 17.68
N ASN A 58 -23.73 4.74 16.79
CA ASN A 58 -23.19 6.08 16.99
C ASN A 58 -24.24 7.03 17.59
N LEU A 59 -23.77 8.04 18.32
CA LEU A 59 -24.59 9.11 18.92
C LEU A 59 -25.05 10.10 17.84
N VAL A 60 -25.93 9.65 16.97
CA VAL A 60 -26.47 10.42 15.84
C VAL A 60 -27.97 10.18 15.69
N THR A 61 -28.66 11.22 15.24
CA THR A 61 -30.05 11.16 14.73
C THR A 61 -30.03 11.39 13.22
N GLU A 62 -31.20 11.29 12.57
CA GLU A 62 -31.31 11.62 11.13
C GLU A 62 -30.92 13.08 10.88
N SER A 63 -31.34 14.01 11.74
CA SER A 63 -30.99 15.42 11.64
C SER A 63 -29.47 15.66 11.76
N VAL A 64 -28.79 14.94 12.65
CA VAL A 64 -27.32 15.01 12.77
C VAL A 64 -26.64 14.49 11.51
N MET A 65 -27.08 13.36 10.97
CA MET A 65 -26.53 12.83 9.72
C MET A 65 -26.74 13.79 8.55
N GLN A 66 -27.91 14.42 8.44
CA GLN A 66 -28.17 15.44 7.43
C GLN A 66 -27.23 16.64 7.57
N MET A 67 -27.04 17.16 8.79
CA MET A 67 -26.11 18.27 9.04
C MET A 67 -24.65 17.90 8.72
N LEU A 68 -24.23 16.66 9.00
CA LEU A 68 -22.90 16.16 8.64
C LEU A 68 -22.71 16.06 7.12
N VAL A 69 -23.71 15.58 6.39
CA VAL A 69 -23.68 15.52 4.91
C VAL A 69 -23.67 16.92 4.30
N ASP A 70 -24.49 17.85 4.82
CA ASP A 70 -24.50 19.25 4.37
C ASP A 70 -23.17 19.95 4.66
N LEU A 71 -22.54 19.64 5.81
CA LEU A 71 -21.19 20.09 6.11
C LEU A 71 -20.18 19.55 5.09
N ALA A 72 -20.22 18.25 4.77
CA ALA A 72 -19.33 17.66 3.75
C ALA A 72 -19.48 18.35 2.38
N LYS A 73 -20.73 18.60 1.93
CA LYS A 73 -21.02 19.34 0.69
C LYS A 73 -20.47 20.76 0.73
N SER A 74 -20.73 21.51 1.80
CA SER A 74 -20.28 22.90 1.94
C SER A 74 -18.76 23.05 2.11
N ARG A 75 -18.06 21.97 2.51
CA ARG A 75 -16.60 21.89 2.55
C ARG A 75 -15.98 21.43 1.22
N GLY A 76 -16.79 21.17 0.20
CA GLY A 76 -16.33 20.85 -1.14
C GLY A 76 -15.74 19.45 -1.27
N VAL A 77 -16.20 18.48 -0.46
CA VAL A 77 -15.67 17.11 -0.48
C VAL A 77 -15.80 16.46 -1.86
N GLU A 78 -16.93 16.64 -2.55
CA GLU A 78 -17.16 16.07 -3.88
C GLU A 78 -16.22 16.68 -4.92
N ALA A 79 -16.08 18.01 -4.95
CA ALA A 79 -15.14 18.67 -5.84
C ALA A 79 -13.69 18.24 -5.55
N ALA A 80 -13.29 18.18 -4.28
CA ALA A 80 -11.95 17.72 -3.90
C ALA A 80 -11.69 16.25 -4.31
N ARG A 81 -12.72 15.38 -4.22
CA ARG A 81 -12.66 14.00 -4.72
C ARG A 81 -12.41 14.00 -6.23
N GLU A 82 -13.18 14.73 -7.02
CA GLU A 82 -12.99 14.75 -8.47
C GLU A 82 -11.59 15.22 -8.86
N ARG A 83 -11.08 16.28 -8.21
CA ARG A 83 -9.70 16.76 -8.40
C ARG A 83 -8.65 15.68 -8.11
N MET A 84 -8.88 14.85 -7.09
CA MET A 84 -8.01 13.72 -6.79
C MET A 84 -8.05 12.66 -7.90
N PHE A 85 -9.24 12.26 -8.35
CA PHE A 85 -9.41 11.22 -9.37
C PHE A 85 -8.94 11.66 -10.77
N SER A 86 -8.99 12.97 -11.07
CA SER A 86 -8.58 13.52 -12.36
C SER A 86 -7.07 13.76 -12.51
N GLY A 87 -6.29 13.64 -11.44
CA GLY A 87 -4.84 13.87 -11.48
C GLY A 87 -4.40 15.31 -11.17
N GLU A 88 -5.29 16.15 -10.64
CA GLU A 88 -4.88 17.50 -10.22
C GLU A 88 -3.90 17.48 -9.05
N LYS A 89 -3.07 18.53 -8.97
CA LYS A 89 -2.03 18.70 -7.96
C LYS A 89 -2.59 19.15 -6.61
N ILE A 90 -3.39 18.29 -5.98
CA ILE A 90 -4.07 18.58 -4.70
C ILE A 90 -3.13 18.56 -3.49
N ASN A 91 -1.96 17.93 -3.60
CA ASN A 91 -0.88 18.11 -2.63
C ASN A 91 -0.17 19.43 -2.96
N PHE A 92 -0.71 20.52 -2.43
CA PHE A 92 -0.34 21.88 -2.78
C PHE A 92 1.01 22.32 -2.19
N THR A 93 1.43 21.80 -1.04
CA THR A 93 2.72 22.14 -0.42
C THR A 93 3.90 21.64 -1.23
N GLU A 94 3.70 20.54 -1.94
CA GLU A 94 4.73 19.90 -2.74
C GLU A 94 4.43 19.91 -4.26
N ASN A 95 3.32 20.56 -4.65
CA ASN A 95 2.83 20.69 -6.02
C ASN A 95 2.70 19.36 -6.78
N ARG A 96 1.97 18.38 -6.22
CA ARG A 96 1.86 17.00 -6.77
C ARG A 96 0.44 16.47 -6.85
N ALA A 97 0.20 15.65 -7.87
CA ALA A 97 -1.02 14.83 -7.98
C ALA A 97 -1.06 13.75 -6.88
N VAL A 98 -2.24 13.23 -6.51
CA VAL A 98 -2.39 12.18 -5.48
C VAL A 98 -3.21 11.01 -6.04
N LEU A 99 -2.53 9.98 -6.56
CA LEU A 99 -3.13 8.97 -7.44
C LEU A 99 -2.91 7.52 -7.00
N HIS A 100 -3.14 7.24 -5.72
CA HIS A 100 -3.23 5.85 -5.26
C HIS A 100 -4.39 5.07 -5.92
N VAL A 101 -5.41 5.78 -6.42
CA VAL A 101 -6.52 5.18 -7.18
C VAL A 101 -6.07 4.63 -8.53
N ALA A 102 -5.08 5.25 -9.19
CA ALA A 102 -4.58 4.81 -10.49
C ALA A 102 -3.90 3.43 -10.41
N LEU A 103 -3.21 3.12 -9.30
CA LEU A 103 -2.54 1.83 -9.09
C LEU A 103 -3.49 0.62 -9.10
N ARG A 104 -4.77 0.86 -8.79
CA ARG A 104 -5.82 -0.15 -8.73
C ARG A 104 -6.96 0.14 -9.71
N ASN A 105 -6.72 0.99 -10.69
CA ASN A 105 -7.68 1.34 -11.72
C ASN A 105 -7.85 0.18 -12.71
N ARG A 106 -8.85 -0.68 -12.46
CA ARG A 106 -9.12 -1.87 -13.27
C ARG A 106 -9.77 -1.57 -14.62
N SER A 107 -10.47 -0.45 -14.74
CA SER A 107 -11.10 -0.07 -16.00
C SER A 107 -10.08 0.43 -17.03
N ASN A 108 -8.85 0.73 -16.60
CA ASN A 108 -7.82 1.37 -17.43
C ASN A 108 -8.30 2.69 -18.06
N THR A 109 -9.31 3.34 -17.48
CA THR A 109 -9.72 4.67 -17.92
C THR A 109 -8.53 5.61 -17.74
N PRO A 110 -8.15 6.41 -18.77
CA PRO A 110 -6.99 7.28 -18.68
C PRO A 110 -7.05 8.25 -17.49
N ILE A 111 -5.92 8.44 -16.81
CA ILE A 111 -5.77 9.41 -15.72
C ILE A 111 -4.56 10.27 -16.06
N LEU A 112 -4.80 11.55 -16.31
CA LEU A 112 -3.79 12.45 -16.86
C LEU A 112 -3.05 13.19 -15.75
N VAL A 113 -1.73 13.23 -15.86
CA VAL A 113 -0.89 14.14 -15.08
C VAL A 113 0.04 14.87 -16.03
N ASP A 114 0.02 16.20 -15.95
CA ASP A 114 0.77 17.06 -16.88
C ASP A 114 0.53 16.69 -18.35
N GLY A 115 -0.74 16.36 -18.67
CA GLY A 115 -1.20 15.99 -20.01
C GLY A 115 -0.88 14.56 -20.46
N LYS A 116 -0.23 13.74 -19.62
CA LYS A 116 0.15 12.36 -19.95
C LYS A 116 -0.63 11.35 -19.13
N ASP A 117 -1.17 10.32 -19.79
CA ASP A 117 -1.79 9.18 -19.10
C ASP A 117 -0.75 8.36 -18.33
N VAL A 118 -1.06 8.06 -17.08
CA VAL A 118 -0.19 7.29 -16.17
C VAL A 118 -0.41 5.78 -16.27
N MET A 119 -1.58 5.33 -16.77
CA MET A 119 -1.95 3.92 -16.78
C MET A 119 -1.00 2.98 -17.53
N PRO A 120 -0.39 3.37 -18.68
CA PRO A 120 0.56 2.50 -19.38
C PRO A 120 1.79 2.13 -18.53
N GLU A 121 2.38 3.10 -17.83
CA GLU A 121 3.52 2.82 -16.96
C GLU A 121 3.08 2.02 -15.71
N VAL A 122 1.88 2.28 -15.17
CA VAL A 122 1.30 1.48 -14.07
C VAL A 122 1.24 0.01 -14.45
N ASN A 123 0.64 -0.31 -15.59
CA ASN A 123 0.49 -1.68 -16.04
C ASN A 123 1.82 -2.35 -16.39
N LYS A 124 2.78 -1.59 -16.94
CA LYS A 124 4.13 -2.08 -17.23
C LYS A 124 4.87 -2.53 -15.97
N VAL A 125 4.77 -1.77 -14.88
CA VAL A 125 5.37 -2.15 -13.59
C VAL A 125 4.67 -3.36 -13.00
N LEU A 126 3.32 -3.41 -13.04
CA LEU A 126 2.55 -4.57 -12.56
C LEU A 126 2.92 -5.85 -13.32
N GLU A 127 3.12 -5.79 -14.64
CA GLU A 127 3.54 -6.94 -15.44
C GLU A 127 4.96 -7.38 -15.09
N LYS A 128 5.87 -6.43 -14.90
CA LYS A 128 7.24 -6.72 -14.43
C LYS A 128 7.21 -7.42 -13.07
N MET A 129 6.35 -6.95 -12.15
CA MET A 129 6.15 -7.56 -10.83
C MET A 129 5.62 -8.99 -10.95
N LYS A 130 4.61 -9.22 -11.80
CA LYS A 130 4.05 -10.55 -12.07
C LYS A 130 5.12 -11.52 -12.57
N SER A 131 5.87 -11.12 -13.60
CA SER A 131 6.95 -11.93 -14.17
C SER A 131 8.02 -12.30 -13.14
N PHE A 132 8.46 -11.34 -12.33
CA PHE A 132 9.43 -11.60 -11.26
C PHE A 132 8.89 -12.55 -10.19
N CYS A 133 7.67 -12.30 -9.70
CA CYS A 133 7.06 -13.14 -8.66
C CYS A 133 6.89 -14.58 -9.15
N GLN A 134 6.54 -14.78 -10.42
CA GLN A 134 6.43 -16.11 -11.01
C GLN A 134 7.78 -16.83 -11.06
N GLN A 135 8.85 -16.15 -11.48
CA GLN A 135 10.21 -16.71 -11.49
C GLN A 135 10.67 -17.14 -10.09
N VAL A 136 10.45 -16.30 -9.08
CA VAL A 136 10.82 -16.61 -7.68
C VAL A 136 10.00 -17.79 -7.15
N ARG A 137 8.68 -17.76 -7.31
CA ARG A 137 7.77 -18.79 -6.77
C ARG A 137 7.91 -20.15 -7.45
N ASN A 138 8.18 -20.17 -8.75
CA ASN A 138 8.44 -21.42 -9.48
C ASN A 138 9.83 -21.99 -9.17
N GLY A 139 10.68 -21.22 -8.50
CA GLY A 139 12.07 -21.56 -8.27
C GLY A 139 12.94 -21.45 -9.51
N ASP A 140 12.48 -20.78 -10.58
CA ASP A 140 13.29 -20.48 -11.77
C ASP A 140 14.38 -19.45 -11.43
N TRP A 141 14.07 -18.51 -10.53
CA TRP A 141 15.04 -17.62 -9.94
C TRP A 141 15.96 -18.38 -8.98
N LYS A 142 17.25 -18.44 -9.31
CA LYS A 142 18.25 -19.16 -8.52
C LYS A 142 19.17 -18.21 -7.78
N GLY A 143 19.53 -18.59 -6.55
CA GLY A 143 20.62 -17.98 -5.80
C GLY A 143 21.99 -18.26 -6.42
N TYR A 144 23.05 -17.77 -5.79
CA TYR A 144 24.41 -17.84 -6.32
C TYR A 144 24.94 -19.28 -6.45
N THR A 145 24.41 -20.23 -5.69
CA THR A 145 24.73 -21.67 -5.78
C THR A 145 23.78 -22.48 -6.66
N GLY A 146 22.81 -21.84 -7.31
CA GLY A 146 21.82 -22.52 -8.15
C GLY A 146 20.58 -23.03 -7.41
N LYS A 147 20.49 -22.82 -6.08
CA LYS A 147 19.32 -23.20 -5.28
C LYS A 147 18.14 -22.23 -5.51
N PRO A 148 16.88 -22.70 -5.44
CA PRO A 148 15.72 -21.81 -5.48
C PRO A 148 15.63 -20.96 -4.20
N ILE A 149 14.97 -19.81 -4.30
CA ILE A 149 14.73 -18.92 -3.16
C ILE A 149 13.65 -19.51 -2.24
N THR A 150 13.94 -19.56 -0.93
CA THR A 150 13.02 -20.04 0.11
C THR A 150 12.55 -18.93 1.04
N ASP A 151 13.31 -17.84 1.13
CA ASP A 151 13.06 -16.73 2.05
C ASP A 151 13.18 -15.40 1.31
N VAL A 152 12.20 -14.52 1.49
CA VAL A 152 12.22 -13.16 0.96
C VAL A 152 12.16 -12.18 2.14
N ILE A 153 13.06 -11.20 2.15
CA ILE A 153 13.25 -10.28 3.25
C ILE A 153 12.99 -8.86 2.74
N ASN A 154 11.96 -8.21 3.29
CA ASN A 154 11.74 -6.78 3.10
C ASN A 154 12.69 -6.00 4.00
N ILE A 155 13.44 -5.06 3.43
CA ILE A 155 14.18 -4.07 4.21
C ILE A 155 13.62 -2.70 3.85
N GLY A 156 12.93 -2.07 4.82
CA GLY A 156 12.29 -0.77 4.62
C GLY A 156 11.61 -0.30 5.89
N ILE A 157 11.33 1.01 5.99
CA ILE A 157 10.71 1.61 7.18
C ILE A 157 9.40 2.33 6.84
N GLY A 158 8.51 2.44 7.83
CA GLY A 158 7.25 3.17 7.74
C GLY A 158 6.33 2.61 6.66
N GLY A 159 6.04 3.42 5.65
CA GLY A 159 5.17 3.03 4.53
C GLY A 159 5.73 1.91 3.64
N SER A 160 7.04 1.65 3.69
CA SER A 160 7.67 0.51 3.02
C SER A 160 7.62 -0.81 3.79
N ASP A 161 7.11 -0.79 5.01
CA ASP A 161 7.12 -1.94 5.90
C ASP A 161 5.70 -2.34 6.33
N LEU A 162 4.97 -1.40 6.95
CA LEU A 162 3.71 -1.70 7.64
C LEU A 162 2.62 -2.24 6.69
N GLY A 163 2.51 -1.68 5.48
CA GLY A 163 1.53 -2.12 4.49
C GLY A 163 1.76 -3.57 4.06
N PRO A 164 2.94 -3.90 3.52
CA PRO A 164 3.35 -5.28 3.27
C PRO A 164 3.15 -6.21 4.45
N LEU A 165 3.74 -5.89 5.62
CA LEU A 165 3.66 -6.73 6.82
C LEU A 165 2.22 -7.06 7.18
N MET A 166 1.36 -6.03 7.32
CA MET A 166 -0.04 -6.21 7.67
C MET A 166 -0.79 -7.10 6.68
N VAL A 167 -0.60 -6.89 5.38
CA VAL A 167 -1.31 -7.67 4.36
C VAL A 167 -0.81 -9.11 4.29
N THR A 168 0.50 -9.32 4.43
CA THR A 168 1.08 -10.67 4.44
C THR A 168 0.60 -11.50 5.63
N GLU A 169 0.42 -10.87 6.79
CA GLU A 169 -0.14 -11.52 7.98
C GLU A 169 -1.64 -11.78 7.83
N ALA A 170 -2.42 -10.80 7.34
CA ALA A 170 -3.86 -10.97 7.12
C ALA A 170 -4.18 -12.04 6.06
N LEU A 171 -3.33 -12.18 5.04
CA LEU A 171 -3.50 -13.13 3.94
C LEU A 171 -2.66 -14.41 4.09
N LYS A 172 -2.16 -14.71 5.31
CA LYS A 172 -1.35 -15.92 5.58
C LYS A 172 -1.96 -17.22 5.02
N PRO A 173 -3.29 -17.47 5.09
CA PRO A 173 -3.88 -18.70 4.53
C PRO A 173 -3.65 -18.88 3.02
N TYR A 174 -3.39 -17.81 2.28
CA TYR A 174 -3.18 -17.82 0.83
C TYR A 174 -1.71 -17.99 0.42
N SER A 175 -0.79 -18.12 1.38
CA SER A 175 0.65 -18.16 1.15
C SER A 175 1.20 -19.53 0.69
N SER A 176 0.34 -20.52 0.47
CA SER A 176 0.75 -21.88 0.11
C SER A 176 1.61 -21.92 -1.16
N GLY A 177 2.73 -22.63 -1.08
CA GLY A 177 3.73 -22.72 -2.16
C GLY A 177 4.47 -21.41 -2.47
N GLY A 178 4.38 -20.40 -1.60
CA GLY A 178 5.22 -19.20 -1.65
C GLY A 178 6.45 -19.31 -0.75
N PRO A 179 7.44 -18.42 -0.90
CA PRO A 179 8.57 -18.33 0.01
C PRO A 179 8.12 -17.81 1.39
N ARG A 180 8.93 -18.07 2.42
CA ARG A 180 8.77 -17.40 3.72
C ARG A 180 9.08 -15.91 3.55
N VAL A 181 8.35 -15.08 4.29
CA VAL A 181 8.50 -13.62 4.22
C VAL A 181 8.95 -13.08 5.57
N TRP A 182 9.90 -12.16 5.53
CA TRP A 182 10.50 -11.52 6.69
C TRP A 182 10.51 -10.01 6.49
N PHE A 183 10.42 -9.26 7.59
CA PHE A 183 10.39 -7.81 7.57
C PHE A 183 11.46 -7.26 8.52
N VAL A 184 12.30 -6.37 8.01
CA VAL A 184 13.34 -5.67 8.76
C VAL A 184 13.16 -4.17 8.53
N SER A 185 12.90 -3.44 9.60
CA SER A 185 12.55 -2.01 9.52
C SER A 185 13.27 -1.14 10.53
N ASN A 186 13.29 -1.59 11.79
CA ASN A 186 14.02 -0.91 12.86
C ASN A 186 15.53 -0.81 12.56
N ILE A 187 16.14 0.32 12.92
CA ILE A 187 17.60 0.56 12.84
C ILE A 187 18.36 -0.07 14.01
N ASP A 188 17.66 -0.45 15.09
CA ASP A 188 18.22 -1.32 16.11
C ASP A 188 18.73 -2.61 15.47
N GLY A 189 20.05 -2.82 15.53
CA GLY A 189 20.75 -3.93 14.91
C GLY A 189 20.23 -5.30 15.36
N THR A 190 19.55 -5.38 16.50
CA THR A 190 18.84 -6.59 16.95
C THR A 190 17.88 -7.11 15.88
N HIS A 191 17.19 -6.21 15.17
CA HIS A 191 16.16 -6.58 14.21
C HIS A 191 16.74 -7.34 13.01
N ILE A 192 17.80 -6.82 12.42
CA ILE A 192 18.47 -7.49 11.30
C ILE A 192 19.27 -8.70 11.78
N ALA A 193 19.98 -8.60 12.90
CA ALA A 193 20.81 -9.69 13.42
C ALA A 193 20.00 -10.96 13.71
N LYS A 194 18.86 -10.85 14.42
CA LYS A 194 18.00 -12.00 14.73
C LYS A 194 17.39 -12.63 13.47
N THR A 195 17.13 -11.80 12.46
CA THR A 195 16.54 -12.24 11.19
C THR A 195 17.58 -13.03 10.39
N LEU A 196 18.77 -12.46 10.18
CA LEU A 196 19.87 -13.10 9.45
C LEU A 196 20.34 -14.41 10.11
N ALA A 197 20.29 -14.50 11.45
CA ALA A 197 20.63 -15.73 12.17
C ALA A 197 19.75 -16.94 11.83
N SER A 198 18.55 -16.72 11.26
CA SER A 198 17.60 -17.77 10.86
C SER A 198 17.63 -18.09 9.35
N LEU A 199 18.51 -17.45 8.59
CA LEU A 199 18.50 -17.47 7.12
C LEU A 199 19.70 -18.19 6.53
N ASN A 200 19.51 -18.75 5.33
CA ASN A 200 20.59 -19.31 4.51
C ASN A 200 20.95 -18.31 3.38
N PRO A 201 22.21 -17.83 3.30
CA PRO A 201 22.66 -16.93 2.23
C PRO A 201 22.41 -17.45 0.81
N GLU A 202 22.39 -18.77 0.62
CA GLU A 202 22.21 -19.40 -0.70
C GLU A 202 20.77 -19.33 -1.23
N SER A 203 19.78 -19.13 -0.36
CA SER A 203 18.34 -19.24 -0.70
C SER A 203 17.49 -18.08 -0.19
N CYS A 204 18.10 -16.95 0.19
CA CYS A 204 17.40 -15.74 0.60
C CYS A 204 17.39 -14.66 -0.49
N LEU A 205 16.34 -13.85 -0.57
CA LEU A 205 16.23 -12.73 -1.49
C LEU A 205 15.84 -11.47 -0.72
N PHE A 206 16.64 -10.41 -0.83
CA PHE A 206 16.41 -9.14 -0.17
C PHE A 206 15.72 -8.14 -1.11
N ILE A 207 14.62 -7.57 -0.63
CA ILE A 207 13.89 -6.49 -1.30
C ILE A 207 14.17 -5.19 -0.55
N ILE A 208 14.92 -4.29 -1.16
CA ILE A 208 15.26 -2.99 -0.56
C ILE A 208 14.20 -1.97 -0.96
N ALA A 209 13.36 -1.60 0.01
CA ALA A 209 12.22 -0.73 -0.19
C ALA A 209 12.51 0.69 0.32
N SER A 210 12.95 1.56 -0.60
CA SER A 210 13.22 2.97 -0.30
C SER A 210 13.05 3.83 -1.55
N LYS A 211 12.15 4.83 -1.47
CA LYS A 211 11.91 5.79 -2.55
C LYS A 211 13.18 6.50 -2.99
N THR A 212 13.85 7.15 -2.06
CA THR A 212 15.05 7.93 -2.36
C THR A 212 16.28 7.04 -2.48
N PHE A 213 16.22 5.81 -1.96
CA PHE A 213 17.37 4.92 -1.78
C PHE A 213 18.49 5.54 -0.94
N THR A 214 18.10 6.45 -0.03
CA THR A 214 19.00 7.17 0.88
C THR A 214 18.48 7.19 2.32
N THR A 215 17.34 6.53 2.59
CA THR A 215 16.78 6.43 3.94
C THR A 215 17.79 5.72 4.84
N GLN A 216 18.27 6.41 5.87
CA GLN A 216 19.39 5.95 6.71
C GLN A 216 19.13 4.55 7.25
N GLU A 217 17.97 4.32 7.87
CA GLU A 217 17.63 3.06 8.50
C GLU A 217 17.57 1.90 7.48
N THR A 218 16.95 2.15 6.32
CA THR A 218 16.84 1.15 5.25
C THR A 218 18.20 0.83 4.64
N ILE A 219 19.02 1.84 4.34
CA ILE A 219 20.30 1.64 3.64
C ILE A 219 21.33 1.02 4.58
N THR A 220 21.40 1.42 5.84
CA THR A 220 22.27 0.77 6.83
C THR A 220 21.91 -0.71 6.98
N ASN A 221 20.62 -1.05 7.12
CA ASN A 221 20.20 -2.46 7.15
C ASN A 221 20.51 -3.20 5.85
N ALA A 222 20.31 -2.55 4.69
CA ALA A 222 20.62 -3.15 3.39
C ALA A 222 22.12 -3.45 3.24
N GLU A 223 22.99 -2.55 3.69
CA GLU A 223 24.44 -2.73 3.69
C GLU A 223 24.86 -3.84 4.64
N THR A 224 24.29 -3.93 5.84
CA THR A 224 24.52 -5.05 6.76
C THR A 224 24.12 -6.39 6.14
N ALA A 225 22.97 -6.47 5.46
CA ALA A 225 22.55 -7.68 4.75
C ALA A 225 23.49 -8.03 3.58
N LYS A 226 23.98 -7.02 2.85
CA LYS A 226 24.91 -7.20 1.73
C LYS A 226 26.26 -7.72 2.22
N GLU A 227 26.80 -7.14 3.28
CA GLU A 227 28.03 -7.62 3.92
C GLU A 227 27.88 -9.07 4.37
N TRP A 228 26.79 -9.39 5.06
CA TRP A 228 26.48 -10.76 5.49
C TRP A 228 26.40 -11.76 4.34
N LEU A 229 25.77 -11.40 3.21
CA LEU A 229 25.74 -12.25 2.02
C LEU A 229 27.15 -12.47 1.46
N LEU A 230 27.94 -11.41 1.34
CA LEU A 230 29.26 -11.45 0.70
C LEU A 230 30.30 -12.22 1.53
N LEU A 231 30.15 -12.30 2.85
CA LEU A 231 30.96 -13.19 3.70
C LEU A 231 30.82 -14.66 3.28
N SER A 232 29.65 -15.06 2.79
CA SER A 232 29.38 -16.43 2.33
C SER A 232 29.65 -16.61 0.83
N ALA A 233 29.12 -15.72 -0.01
CA ALA A 233 29.20 -15.83 -1.47
C ALA A 233 30.62 -15.54 -2.01
N LYS A 234 31.37 -14.65 -1.35
CA LYS A 234 32.73 -14.21 -1.75
C LYS A 234 32.84 -13.71 -3.20
N ASP A 235 31.72 -13.31 -3.79
CA ASP A 235 31.63 -12.78 -5.14
C ASP A 235 30.63 -11.61 -5.18
N PRO A 236 31.08 -10.37 -5.48
CA PRO A 236 30.20 -9.22 -5.65
C PRO A 236 29.08 -9.43 -6.68
N SER A 237 29.28 -10.29 -7.69
CA SER A 237 28.26 -10.57 -8.71
C SER A 237 27.03 -11.27 -8.14
N ALA A 238 27.15 -11.94 -6.98
CA ALA A 238 26.05 -12.58 -6.29
C ALA A 238 24.96 -11.59 -5.85
N VAL A 239 25.31 -10.31 -5.62
CA VAL A 239 24.36 -9.27 -5.20
C VAL A 239 23.20 -9.17 -6.19
N ALA A 240 23.46 -9.22 -7.50
CA ALA A 240 22.43 -9.12 -8.52
C ALA A 240 21.38 -10.26 -8.47
N LYS A 241 21.72 -11.42 -7.89
CA LYS A 241 20.81 -12.56 -7.72
C LYS A 241 20.03 -12.54 -6.41
N HIS A 242 20.51 -11.78 -5.41
CA HIS A 242 19.99 -11.79 -4.05
C HIS A 242 19.43 -10.45 -3.58
N PHE A 243 19.55 -9.39 -4.39
CA PHE A 243 19.01 -8.08 -4.07
C PHE A 243 18.20 -7.50 -5.23
N VAL A 244 17.01 -7.01 -4.91
CA VAL A 244 16.15 -6.22 -5.80
C VAL A 244 15.78 -4.91 -5.11
N ALA A 245 15.43 -3.89 -5.88
CA ALA A 245 15.11 -2.55 -5.35
C ALA A 245 13.68 -2.13 -5.70
N LEU A 246 12.97 -1.57 -4.74
CA LEU A 246 11.75 -0.81 -4.96
C LEU A 246 12.12 0.66 -4.76
N SER A 247 12.37 1.38 -5.85
CA SER A 247 12.93 2.73 -5.78
C SER A 247 12.63 3.56 -7.03
N THR A 248 12.85 4.87 -6.92
CA THR A 248 12.86 5.79 -8.06
C THR A 248 14.27 6.28 -8.41
N ASN A 249 15.28 5.90 -7.63
CA ASN A 249 16.64 6.40 -7.75
C ASN A 249 17.56 5.38 -8.40
N THR A 250 17.51 5.30 -9.74
CA THR A 250 18.33 4.37 -10.52
C THR A 250 19.82 4.50 -10.23
N THR A 251 20.32 5.71 -9.98
CA THR A 251 21.73 5.98 -9.70
C THR A 251 22.16 5.30 -8.40
N LYS A 252 21.43 5.53 -7.30
CA LYS A 252 21.76 4.94 -6.00
C LYS A 252 21.58 3.42 -5.97
N VAL A 253 20.59 2.89 -6.69
CA VAL A 253 20.39 1.43 -6.85
C VAL A 253 21.59 0.78 -7.56
N LYS A 254 22.09 1.41 -8.63
CA LYS A 254 23.30 0.96 -9.33
C LYS A 254 24.54 1.04 -8.44
N GLU A 255 24.74 2.15 -7.73
CA GLU A 255 25.86 2.34 -6.80
C GLU A 255 25.88 1.26 -5.70
N PHE A 256 24.72 0.81 -5.24
CA PHE A 256 24.63 -0.27 -4.26
C PHE A 256 25.06 -1.64 -4.81
N GLY A 257 24.95 -1.85 -6.13
CA GLY A 257 25.30 -3.09 -6.83
C GLY A 257 24.10 -3.91 -7.33
N ILE A 258 22.88 -3.35 -7.29
CA ILE A 258 21.68 -4.02 -7.83
C ILE A 258 21.59 -3.80 -9.33
N ASP A 259 21.28 -4.86 -10.08
CA ASP A 259 21.01 -4.77 -11.52
C ASP A 259 19.81 -3.83 -11.76
N PRO A 260 19.92 -2.81 -12.63
CA PRO A 260 18.80 -1.94 -12.98
C PRO A 260 17.54 -2.69 -13.45
N LYS A 261 17.70 -3.88 -14.06
CA LYS A 261 16.58 -4.74 -14.43
C LYS A 261 15.80 -5.23 -13.21
N ASN A 262 16.45 -5.32 -12.06
CA ASN A 262 15.88 -5.71 -10.77
C ASN A 262 15.38 -4.53 -9.93
N MET A 263 15.29 -3.34 -10.52
CA MET A 263 14.63 -2.18 -9.92
C MET A 263 13.18 -2.11 -10.36
N PHE A 264 12.23 -2.20 -9.44
CA PHE A 264 10.82 -1.96 -9.69
C PHE A 264 10.53 -0.49 -9.42
N GLU A 265 10.37 0.24 -10.51
CA GLU A 265 10.13 1.68 -10.46
C GLU A 265 8.73 1.99 -9.95
N PHE A 266 8.62 3.09 -9.24
CA PHE A 266 7.37 3.79 -9.04
C PHE A 266 7.63 5.28 -9.29
N TRP A 267 6.56 6.07 -9.33
CA TRP A 267 6.70 7.45 -9.80
C TRP A 267 7.22 8.38 -8.71
N ASP A 268 8.29 9.07 -9.07
CA ASP A 268 8.83 10.15 -8.27
C ASP A 268 8.00 11.43 -8.48
N VAL A 269 7.82 12.06 -7.35
CA VAL A 269 7.06 13.27 -7.13
C VAL A 269 7.73 14.52 -7.72
N SER A 270 8.98 14.42 -8.18
CA SER A 270 9.66 15.46 -8.96
C SER A 270 9.19 15.55 -10.43
N LYS A 271 8.47 14.53 -10.92
CA LYS A 271 7.95 14.46 -12.31
C LYS A 271 6.41 14.53 -12.37
N GLY A 272 5.81 15.26 -11.42
CA GLY A 272 4.39 15.62 -11.46
C GLY A 272 3.40 14.59 -10.90
N THR A 273 3.81 13.34 -10.72
CA THR A 273 2.94 12.21 -10.32
C THR A 273 3.26 11.75 -8.89
N ALA A 274 2.38 11.95 -7.91
CA ALA A 274 2.43 11.16 -6.66
C ALA A 274 1.45 10.01 -6.75
N LEU A 275 1.93 8.84 -7.18
CA LEU A 275 1.26 7.60 -6.82
C LEU A 275 1.73 7.21 -5.40
N CYS A 276 0.80 6.72 -4.58
CA CYS A 276 1.13 6.33 -3.21
C CYS A 276 2.01 5.09 -3.24
N TRP A 277 3.32 5.31 -3.07
CA TRP A 277 4.40 4.34 -3.01
C TRP A 277 4.13 3.12 -2.12
N GLN A 278 3.37 3.30 -1.03
CA GLN A 278 3.03 2.23 -0.10
C GLN A 278 2.28 1.07 -0.75
N MET A 279 1.52 1.35 -1.83
CA MET A 279 0.78 0.32 -2.56
C MET A 279 1.66 -0.49 -3.50
N VAL A 280 2.65 0.12 -4.18
CA VAL A 280 3.56 -0.65 -5.08
C VAL A 280 4.38 -1.64 -4.29
N VAL A 281 4.89 -1.23 -3.12
CA VAL A 281 5.59 -2.14 -2.20
C VAL A 281 4.64 -3.26 -1.78
N ARG A 282 3.44 -2.93 -1.29
CA ARG A 282 2.41 -3.92 -0.93
C ARG A 282 2.11 -4.92 -2.07
N ASP A 283 1.95 -4.45 -3.29
CA ASP A 283 1.49 -5.28 -4.41
C ASP A 283 2.55 -6.33 -4.83
N VAL A 284 3.85 -6.03 -4.68
CA VAL A 284 4.93 -7.03 -4.86
C VAL A 284 4.77 -8.16 -3.86
N TRP A 285 4.50 -7.82 -2.60
CA TRP A 285 4.37 -8.79 -1.52
C TRP A 285 3.13 -9.66 -1.65
N VAL A 286 2.01 -9.09 -2.08
CA VAL A 286 0.80 -9.89 -2.31
C VAL A 286 1.00 -10.85 -3.48
N LEU A 287 1.70 -10.45 -4.55
CA LEU A 287 2.02 -11.34 -5.68
C LEU A 287 3.04 -12.43 -5.33
N LEU A 288 3.99 -12.13 -4.44
CA LEU A 288 4.93 -13.14 -3.93
C LEU A 288 4.23 -14.19 -3.06
N LEU A 289 3.16 -13.81 -2.34
CA LEU A 289 2.44 -14.73 -1.45
C LEU A 289 1.31 -15.48 -2.11
N VAL A 290 0.46 -14.82 -2.88
CA VAL A 290 -0.79 -15.37 -3.38
C VAL A 290 -0.56 -16.04 -4.74
N ARG A 291 -0.75 -17.35 -4.81
CA ARG A 291 -0.70 -18.11 -6.06
C ARG A 291 -1.92 -17.77 -6.93
N GLU A 292 -1.72 -17.53 -8.24
CA GLU A 292 -2.83 -17.26 -9.18
C GLU A 292 -3.91 -18.36 -9.37
N PRO A 293 -3.79 -19.67 -8.99
CA PRO A 293 -4.85 -20.63 -9.29
C PRO A 293 -5.96 -20.70 -8.24
N HIS A 294 -5.98 -19.87 -7.18
CA HIS A 294 -7.18 -19.73 -6.35
C HIS A 294 -8.24 -18.88 -7.08
N ARG A 295 -8.90 -19.55 -8.03
CA ARG A 295 -10.02 -19.05 -8.84
C ARG A 295 -11.10 -18.36 -7.98
N ALA A 296 -11.61 -17.26 -8.53
CA ALA A 296 -12.84 -16.54 -8.20
C ALA A 296 -12.85 -15.50 -7.04
N GLY A 297 -11.95 -15.55 -6.05
CA GLY A 297 -12.10 -14.70 -4.84
C GLY A 297 -11.23 -13.43 -4.75
N LEU A 298 -9.97 -13.49 -5.20
CA LEU A 298 -8.95 -12.47 -4.86
C LEU A 298 -8.54 -11.55 -6.02
N CYS A 299 -9.02 -11.85 -7.23
CA CYS A 299 -8.75 -11.08 -8.45
C CYS A 299 -9.02 -9.54 -8.32
N PRO A 300 -9.99 -9.07 -7.50
CA PRO A 300 -10.21 -7.63 -7.32
C PRO A 300 -9.14 -6.92 -6.46
N ILE A 301 -8.39 -7.64 -5.61
CA ILE A 301 -7.49 -7.03 -4.62
C ILE A 301 -6.18 -6.55 -5.27
N LEU A 302 -5.75 -7.24 -6.33
CA LEU A 302 -4.38 -7.13 -6.85
C LEU A 302 -4.23 -6.46 -8.20
N GLY A 303 -5.34 -6.20 -8.89
CA GLY A 303 -5.24 -5.59 -10.19
C GLY A 303 -4.63 -6.47 -11.29
N PHE A 304 -4.97 -7.77 -11.31
CA PHE A 304 -4.68 -8.62 -12.48
C PHE A 304 -5.96 -8.96 -13.25
N HIS A 305 -5.88 -8.96 -14.58
CA HIS A 305 -6.87 -9.63 -15.43
C HIS A 305 -6.26 -10.99 -15.77
N CYS A 306 -7.04 -12.05 -15.61
CA CYS A 306 -6.81 -13.27 -16.38
C CYS A 306 -7.59 -13.10 -17.70
N PRO A 307 -6.98 -13.38 -18.86
CA PRO A 307 -7.74 -13.62 -20.08
C PRO A 307 -8.72 -14.79 -19.92
#